data_AF-A0A845PQP1-F1
#
_entry.id   AF-A0A845PQP1-F1
#
_cell.length_a   1.000
_cell.length_b   1.000
_cell.length_c   1.000
_cell.angle_alpha   90.00
_cell.angle_beta   90.00
_cell.angle_gamma   90.00
#
_symmetry.space_group_name_H-M   'P 1'
#
loop_
_entity.id
_entity.type
_entity.pdbx_description
1 polymer ?
#
loop_
_entity_poly.entity_id
_entity_poly.type
_entity_poly.pdbx_seq_one_letter_code
_entity_poly.pdbx_strand_id
1 'polypeptide(L)'
;MKDIKDYLDSTYLALPQQSGFTEEQTSKRVDELVREAIEQKFFAVMLRPDYVKKAKNTILEHRSSVKVGTVIGFHEGTTSIEEKLAEAQKAIEDGVDELDFVINFEAYKNGNIELVKEEVKRCTQRALKNAKIAKWIIEIAALDNEQIADITKRIALWTEENFPESTDKVFIKSSTGFYKTQDGKPAGATVEGIQIMLENAGRLPVKAAGGVKSPEEAIRMIELGVQRIGTSSASSLAKGDIIKGPY
;
A
#
# COMPACT_ATOMS: atom_id res chain seq x y z
N MET A 1 11.68 -3.84 -21.62
CA MET A 1 10.66 -4.65 -20.92
C MET A 1 10.86 -4.40 -19.43
N LYS A 2 9.82 -3.97 -18.69
CA LYS A 2 9.95 -3.69 -17.26
C LYS A 2 9.98 -5.01 -16.48
N ASP A 3 10.88 -5.14 -15.51
CA ASP A 3 10.96 -6.34 -14.68
C ASP A 3 9.79 -6.32 -13.68
N ILE A 4 9.14 -7.46 -13.45
CA ILE A 4 8.05 -7.54 -12.46
C ILE A 4 8.53 -7.07 -11.08
N LYS A 5 9.81 -7.28 -10.76
CA LYS A 5 10.47 -6.87 -9.52
C LYS A 5 10.39 -5.36 -9.28
N ASP A 6 10.35 -4.55 -10.34
CA ASP A 6 10.21 -3.09 -10.29
C ASP A 6 8.82 -2.65 -9.77
N TYR A 7 7.84 -3.56 -9.74
CA TYR A 7 6.50 -3.29 -9.24
C TYR A 7 6.28 -3.81 -7.82
N LEU A 8 7.13 -4.71 -7.33
CA LEU A 8 6.86 -5.47 -6.11
C LEU A 8 7.23 -4.70 -4.84
N ASP A 9 6.26 -4.63 -3.93
CA ASP A 9 6.42 -4.29 -2.53
C ASP A 9 6.35 -5.58 -1.71
N SER A 10 7.50 -6.07 -1.26
CA SER A 10 7.56 -7.24 -0.38
C SER A 10 6.98 -6.87 0.98
N THR A 11 5.89 -7.52 1.37
CA THR A 11 5.02 -7.07 2.46
C THR A 11 4.98 -8.07 3.61
N TYR A 12 5.22 -7.59 4.84
CA TYR A 12 4.93 -8.36 6.06
C TYR A 12 4.37 -7.42 7.13
N LEU A 13 3.08 -7.61 7.42
CA LEU A 13 2.30 -6.75 8.32
C LEU A 13 1.57 -7.55 9.41
N ALA A 14 1.73 -8.88 9.46
CA ALA A 14 1.05 -9.69 10.46
C ALA A 14 1.64 -9.44 11.85
N LEU A 15 0.77 -9.26 12.84
CA LEU A 15 1.16 -9.28 14.25
C LEU A 15 1.50 -10.71 14.70
N PRO A 16 2.26 -10.87 15.80
CA PRO A 16 2.52 -12.17 16.43
C PRO A 16 1.24 -13.02 16.60
N GLN A 17 0.17 -12.42 17.11
CA GLN A 17 -1.10 -13.11 17.37
C GLN A 17 -1.84 -13.52 16.08
N GLN A 18 -1.55 -12.87 14.94
CA GLN A 18 -2.14 -13.17 13.65
C GLN A 18 -1.36 -14.23 12.87
N SER A 19 -0.05 -14.30 13.08
CA SER A 19 0.86 -15.23 12.40
C SER A 19 1.14 -16.51 13.21
N GLY A 20 0.87 -16.48 14.52
CA GLY A 20 1.28 -17.55 15.44
C GLY A 20 2.77 -17.50 15.80
N PHE A 21 3.47 -16.43 15.45
CA PHE A 21 4.89 -16.22 15.76
C PHE A 21 5.08 -15.54 17.11
N THR A 22 6.26 -15.70 17.71
CA THR A 22 6.74 -14.83 18.80
C THR A 22 7.20 -13.47 18.26
N GLU A 23 7.45 -12.51 19.16
CA GLU A 23 8.07 -11.23 18.79
C GLU A 23 9.46 -11.44 18.15
N GLU A 24 10.25 -12.38 18.68
CA GLU A 24 11.56 -12.71 18.13
C GLU A 24 11.47 -13.29 16.71
N GLN A 25 10.55 -14.24 16.50
CA GLN A 25 10.30 -14.83 15.18
C GLN A 25 9.78 -13.78 14.19
N THR A 26 8.92 -12.86 14.65
CA THR A 26 8.41 -11.74 13.85
C THR A 26 9.56 -10.82 13.43
N SER A 27 10.42 -10.42 14.36
CA SER A 27 11.60 -9.58 14.09
C SER A 27 12.57 -10.26 13.11
N LYS A 28 12.84 -11.56 13.30
CA LYS A 28 13.67 -12.34 12.38
C LYS A 28 13.05 -12.43 10.99
N ARG A 29 11.73 -12.65 10.88
CA ARG A 29 11.03 -12.70 9.60
C ARG A 29 11.09 -11.38 8.85
N VAL A 30 10.97 -10.26 9.57
CA VAL A 30 11.13 -8.92 8.99
C VAL A 30 12.55 -8.72 8.46
N ASP A 31 13.59 -9.11 9.22
CA ASP A 31 14.98 -9.01 8.78
C ASP A 31 15.26 -9.83 7.51
N GLU A 32 14.74 -11.06 7.46
CA GLU A 32 14.82 -11.92 6.28
C GLU A 32 14.14 -11.29 5.07
N LEU A 33 12.94 -10.72 5.25
CA LEU A 33 12.21 -10.04 4.17
C LEU A 33 13.00 -8.85 3.63
N VAL A 34 13.62 -8.03 4.50
CA VAL A 34 14.42 -6.88 4.07
C VAL A 34 15.65 -7.33 3.28
N ARG A 35 16.36 -8.36 3.75
CA ARG A 35 17.51 -8.93 3.02
C ARG A 35 17.11 -9.50 1.67
N GLU A 36 16.02 -10.26 1.62
CA GLU A 36 15.50 -10.81 0.38
C GLU A 36 15.12 -9.70 -0.62
N ALA A 37 14.48 -8.62 -0.16
CA ALA A 37 14.14 -7.50 -1.02
C ALA A 37 15.38 -6.78 -1.58
N ILE A 38 16.46 -6.69 -0.80
CA ILE A 38 17.76 -6.16 -1.24
C ILE A 38 18.38 -7.09 -2.30
N GLU A 39 18.46 -8.40 -2.02
CA GLU A 39 19.04 -9.40 -2.91
C GLU A 39 18.31 -9.48 -4.25
N GLN A 40 16.98 -9.44 -4.21
CA GLN A 40 16.11 -9.52 -5.39
C GLN A 40 15.87 -8.16 -6.06
N LYS A 41 16.35 -7.06 -5.47
CA LYS A 41 16.15 -5.69 -5.95
C LYS A 41 14.67 -5.34 -6.18
N PHE A 42 13.81 -5.75 -5.25
CA PHE A 42 12.42 -5.30 -5.27
C PHE A 42 12.34 -3.78 -5.11
N PHE A 43 11.23 -3.19 -5.54
CA PHE A 43 11.08 -1.74 -5.39
C PHE A 43 11.02 -1.34 -3.91
N ALA A 44 10.18 -1.99 -3.10
CA ALA A 44 10.05 -1.66 -1.68
C ALA A 44 9.87 -2.86 -0.76
N VAL A 45 10.04 -2.60 0.53
CA VAL A 45 9.45 -3.38 1.62
C VAL A 45 8.29 -2.61 2.25
N MET A 46 7.27 -3.31 2.70
CA MET A 46 6.13 -2.74 3.42
C MET A 46 6.00 -3.41 4.79
N LEU A 47 6.27 -2.64 5.85
CA LEU A 47 6.42 -3.13 7.23
C LEU A 47 5.52 -2.36 8.19
N ARG A 48 5.44 -2.84 9.44
CA ARG A 48 4.83 -2.06 10.53
C ARG A 48 5.77 -0.94 11.01
N PRO A 49 5.24 0.15 11.61
CA PRO A 49 6.03 1.32 11.99
C PRO A 49 7.28 1.00 12.83
N ASP A 50 7.18 0.07 13.78
CA ASP A 50 8.26 -0.30 14.70
C ASP A 50 9.53 -0.83 14.00
N TYR A 51 9.38 -1.32 12.76
CA TYR A 51 10.49 -1.88 11.99
C TYR A 51 11.11 -0.90 10.99
N VAL A 52 10.52 0.28 10.78
CA VAL A 52 10.94 1.25 9.75
C VAL A 52 12.40 1.65 9.93
N LYS A 53 12.77 2.09 11.14
CA LYS A 53 14.13 2.57 11.43
C LYS A 53 15.19 1.50 11.18
N LYS A 54 14.92 0.27 11.66
CA LYS A 54 15.82 -0.87 11.50
C LYS A 54 15.98 -1.22 10.01
N ALA A 55 14.87 -1.35 9.28
CA ALA A 55 14.90 -1.66 7.85
C ALA A 55 15.64 -0.59 7.05
N LYS A 56 15.42 0.70 7.37
CA LYS A 56 16.10 1.81 6.69
C LYS A 56 17.61 1.78 6.90
N ASN A 57 18.06 1.52 8.13
CA ASN A 57 19.48 1.36 8.43
C ASN A 57 20.10 0.20 7.63
N THR A 58 19.47 -0.97 7.62
CA THR A 58 19.95 -2.13 6.87
C THR A 58 20.04 -1.84 5.36
N ILE A 59 19.03 -1.18 4.77
CA ILE A 59 19.05 -0.80 3.35
C ILE A 59 20.21 0.14 3.03
N LEU A 60 20.48 1.13 3.89
CA LEU A 60 21.59 2.07 3.73
C LEU A 60 22.96 1.38 3.86
N GLU A 61 23.12 0.49 4.84
CA GLU A 61 24.35 -0.30 5.05
C GLU A 61 24.70 -1.12 3.81
N HIS A 62 23.69 -1.68 3.14
CA HIS A 62 23.87 -2.46 1.91
C HIS A 62 23.92 -1.61 0.63
N ARG A 63 23.84 -0.26 0.74
CA ARG A 63 23.77 0.68 -0.38
C ARG A 63 22.68 0.31 -1.41
N SER A 64 21.55 -0.18 -0.91
CA SER A 64 20.43 -0.63 -1.73
C SER A 64 19.47 0.53 -2.05
N SER A 65 18.81 0.46 -3.21
CA SER A 65 17.78 1.42 -3.64
C SER A 65 16.36 1.06 -3.17
N VAL A 66 16.18 -0.09 -2.52
CA VAL A 66 14.89 -0.56 -1.98
C VAL A 66 14.28 0.52 -1.09
N LYS A 67 13.00 0.83 -1.31
CA LYS A 67 12.24 1.79 -0.49
C LYS A 67 11.67 1.13 0.75
N VAL A 68 11.48 1.91 1.81
CA VAL A 68 10.78 1.49 3.02
C VAL A 68 9.42 2.16 3.06
N GLY A 69 8.37 1.36 2.99
CA GLY A 69 7.00 1.78 3.27
C GLY A 69 6.52 1.31 4.63
N THR A 70 5.62 2.08 5.25
CA THR A 70 4.85 1.63 6.41
C THR A 70 3.37 1.93 6.26
N VAL A 71 2.55 1.25 7.04
CA VAL A 71 1.12 1.49 7.15
C VAL A 71 0.80 2.47 8.30
N ILE A 72 -0.29 3.23 8.16
CA ILE A 72 -0.78 4.23 9.14
C ILE A 72 -2.29 4.04 9.37
N GLY A 73 -2.73 4.07 10.63
CA GLY A 73 -4.12 3.80 11.02
C GLY A 73 -4.56 2.36 10.72
N PHE A 74 -3.59 1.43 10.70
CA PHE A 74 -3.78 0.10 10.12
C PHE A 74 -4.30 -0.92 11.12
N HIS A 75 -5.26 -1.79 10.78
CA HIS A 75 -5.86 -2.03 9.46
C HIS A 75 -7.31 -1.53 9.36
N GLU A 76 -7.89 -1.03 10.45
CA GLU A 76 -9.30 -0.66 10.50
C GLU A 76 -9.57 0.76 10.00
N GLY A 77 -8.56 1.64 10.01
CA GLY A 77 -8.72 3.03 9.57
C GLY A 77 -9.56 3.90 10.50
N THR A 78 -9.97 3.40 11.66
CA THR A 78 -10.90 4.05 12.61
C THR A 78 -10.23 5.00 13.60
N THR A 79 -8.89 5.03 13.66
CA THR A 79 -8.16 5.97 14.51
C THR A 79 -8.40 7.41 14.08
N SER A 80 -8.28 8.34 15.02
CA SER A 80 -8.48 9.76 14.76
C SER A 80 -7.42 10.32 13.82
N ILE A 81 -7.74 11.46 13.17
CA ILE A 81 -6.79 12.16 12.30
C ILE A 81 -5.51 12.53 13.06
N GLU A 82 -5.61 12.94 14.33
CA GLU A 82 -4.44 13.30 15.14
C GLU A 82 -3.54 12.09 15.44
N GLU A 83 -4.13 10.93 15.73
CA GLU A 83 -3.38 9.69 15.93
C GLU A 83 -2.66 9.27 14.63
N LYS A 84 -3.35 9.32 13.47
CA LYS A 84 -2.72 9.04 12.17
C LYS A 84 -1.58 10.01 11.85
N LEU A 85 -1.74 11.29 12.19
CA LEU A 85 -0.68 12.29 12.01
C LEU A 85 0.52 12.05 12.93
N ALA A 86 0.29 11.64 14.17
CA ALA A 86 1.35 11.30 15.12
C ALA A 86 2.11 10.05 14.69
N GLU A 87 1.40 9.01 14.28
CA GLU A 87 1.99 7.77 13.74
C GLU A 87 2.81 8.04 12.47
N ALA A 88 2.27 8.85 11.54
CA ALA A 88 2.97 9.24 10.33
C ALA A 88 4.22 10.07 10.63
N GLN A 89 4.15 10.98 11.60
CA GLN A 89 5.29 11.78 12.02
C GLN A 89 6.41 10.90 12.58
N LYS A 90 6.06 9.92 13.43
CA LYS A 90 7.05 8.97 13.95
C LYS A 90 7.72 8.16 12.84
N ALA A 91 6.93 7.68 11.87
CA ALA A 91 7.48 6.96 10.71
C ALA A 91 8.41 7.83 9.85
N ILE A 92 8.08 9.12 9.69
CA ILE A 92 8.94 10.10 9.00
C ILE A 92 10.28 10.27 9.73
N GLU A 93 10.25 10.40 11.06
CA GLU A 93 11.45 10.50 11.91
C GLU A 93 12.30 9.23 11.86
N ASP A 94 11.67 8.07 11.70
CA ASP A 94 12.34 6.79 11.52
C ASP A 94 12.88 6.57 10.09
N GLY A 95 12.63 7.51 9.17
CA GLY A 95 13.25 7.52 7.84
C GLY A 95 12.45 6.81 6.76
N VAL A 96 11.13 6.63 6.94
CA VAL A 96 10.25 6.04 5.92
C VAL A 96 10.34 6.78 4.58
N ASP A 97 10.13 6.07 3.47
CA ASP A 97 10.01 6.65 2.12
C ASP A 97 8.53 6.84 1.71
N GLU A 98 7.65 5.90 2.09
CA GLU A 98 6.25 5.90 1.68
C GLU A 98 5.28 5.54 2.84
N LEU A 99 4.13 6.20 2.90
CA LEU A 99 3.11 6.03 3.93
C LEU A 99 1.82 5.49 3.31
N ASP A 100 1.40 4.28 3.70
CA ASP A 100 0.14 3.65 3.28
C ASP A 100 -0.93 3.88 4.37
N PHE A 101 -1.71 4.94 4.26
CA PHE A 101 -2.81 5.27 5.17
C PHE A 101 -4.05 4.44 4.87
N VAL A 102 -4.73 3.93 5.89
CA VAL A 102 -6.08 3.36 5.74
C VAL A 102 -7.11 4.48 5.87
N ILE A 103 -7.98 4.66 4.88
CA ILE A 103 -9.10 5.60 5.01
C ILE A 103 -10.04 5.14 6.12
N ASN A 104 -10.77 6.07 6.74
CA ASN A 104 -11.90 5.69 7.57
C ASN A 104 -13.10 5.25 6.71
N PHE A 105 -13.04 4.04 6.16
CA PHE A 105 -14.06 3.51 5.24
C PHE A 105 -15.42 3.31 5.92
N GLU A 106 -15.45 3.11 7.25
CA GLU A 106 -16.71 3.08 8.02
C GLU A 106 -17.32 4.49 8.13
N ALA A 107 -16.53 5.54 8.33
CA ALA A 107 -17.04 6.91 8.26
C ALA A 107 -17.57 7.26 6.86
N TYR A 108 -16.87 6.82 5.81
CA TYR A 108 -17.33 6.95 4.43
C TYR A 108 -18.71 6.29 4.22
N LYS A 109 -18.86 5.02 4.62
CA LYS A 109 -20.12 4.27 4.51
C LYS A 109 -21.27 4.90 5.29
N ASN A 110 -20.95 5.55 6.41
CA ASN A 110 -21.93 6.29 7.23
C ASN A 110 -22.23 7.71 6.70
N GLY A 111 -21.69 8.10 5.55
CA GLY A 111 -21.93 9.41 4.93
C GLY A 111 -21.15 10.56 5.54
N ASN A 112 -20.17 10.30 6.43
CA ASN A 112 -19.33 11.32 7.04
C ASN A 112 -18.20 11.76 6.09
N ILE A 113 -18.58 12.24 4.90
CA ILE A 113 -17.64 12.54 3.82
C ILE A 113 -16.66 13.67 4.18
N GLU A 114 -17.10 14.68 4.93
CA GLU A 114 -16.21 15.78 5.36
C GLU A 114 -15.08 15.29 6.29
N LEU A 115 -15.36 14.31 7.16
CA LEU A 115 -14.33 13.71 8.00
C LEU A 115 -13.27 13.01 7.15
N VAL A 116 -13.71 12.22 6.16
CA VAL A 116 -12.82 11.48 5.24
C VAL A 116 -12.02 12.45 4.36
N LYS A 117 -12.65 13.52 3.86
CA LYS A 117 -11.98 14.57 3.10
C LYS A 117 -10.88 15.25 3.91
N GLU A 118 -11.17 15.64 5.15
CA GLU A 118 -10.20 16.30 6.01
C GLU A 118 -9.05 15.36 6.40
N GLU A 119 -9.36 14.08 6.65
CA GLU A 119 -8.35 13.04 6.85
C GLU A 119 -7.40 12.92 5.66
N VAL A 120 -7.96 12.78 4.44
CA VAL A 120 -7.18 12.66 3.21
C VAL A 120 -6.28 13.86 3.02
N LYS A 121 -6.83 15.06 3.17
CA LYS A 121 -6.10 16.31 3.02
C LYS A 121 -4.96 16.44 4.02
N ARG A 122 -5.23 16.32 5.33
CA ARG A 122 -4.22 16.56 6.38
C ARG A 122 -3.09 15.53 6.36
N CYS A 123 -3.43 14.25 6.20
CA CYS A 123 -2.43 13.18 6.18
C CYS A 123 -1.59 13.22 4.90
N THR A 124 -2.19 13.50 3.74
CA THR A 124 -1.45 13.71 2.49
C THR A 124 -0.51 14.91 2.61
N GLN A 125 -0.99 16.03 3.18
CA GLN A 125 -0.15 17.21 3.41
C GLN A 125 1.06 16.89 4.30
N ARG A 126 0.89 16.08 5.36
CA ARG A 126 1.99 15.64 6.24
C ARG A 126 3.05 14.87 5.45
N ALA A 127 2.64 13.92 4.62
CA ALA A 127 3.55 13.13 3.80
C ALA A 127 4.32 14.00 2.79
N LEU A 128 3.59 14.80 1.99
CA LEU A 128 4.18 15.61 0.92
C LEU A 128 5.14 16.69 1.43
N LYS A 129 4.81 17.36 2.55
CA LYS A 129 5.71 18.35 3.18
C LYS A 129 7.05 17.77 3.62
N ASN A 130 7.11 16.46 3.86
CA ASN A 130 8.31 15.75 4.24
C ASN A 130 8.93 14.95 3.07
N ALA A 131 8.54 15.29 1.83
CA ALA A 131 8.99 14.62 0.60
C ALA A 131 8.73 13.10 0.59
N LYS A 132 7.62 12.66 1.18
CA LYS A 132 7.18 11.26 1.20
C LYS A 132 6.04 11.03 0.23
N ILE A 133 5.87 9.78 -0.20
CA ILE A 133 4.69 9.33 -0.96
C ILE A 133 3.56 9.00 0.02
N ALA A 134 2.34 9.44 -0.29
CA ALA A 134 1.13 9.02 0.41
C ALA A 134 0.37 7.99 -0.43
N LYS A 135 -0.14 6.92 0.18
CA LYS A 135 -1.03 5.96 -0.48
C LYS A 135 -2.26 5.75 0.38
N TRP A 136 -3.44 5.81 -0.23
CA TRP A 136 -4.71 5.66 0.47
C TRP A 136 -5.30 4.29 0.21
N ILE A 137 -5.28 3.43 1.22
CA ILE A 137 -5.97 2.14 1.22
C ILE A 137 -7.46 2.40 1.39
N ILE A 138 -8.25 2.12 0.35
CA ILE A 138 -9.71 2.32 0.36
C ILE A 138 -10.50 1.11 0.89
N GLU A 139 -9.80 -0.03 1.04
CA GLU A 139 -10.35 -1.32 1.44
C GLU A 139 -11.52 -1.79 0.57
N ILE A 140 -11.23 -2.11 -0.70
CA ILE A 140 -12.25 -2.53 -1.68
C ILE A 140 -13.07 -3.74 -1.24
N ALA A 141 -12.56 -4.59 -0.34
CA ALA A 141 -13.29 -5.74 0.18
C ALA A 141 -14.46 -5.35 1.12
N ALA A 142 -14.46 -4.11 1.62
CA ALA A 142 -15.49 -3.56 2.50
C ALA A 142 -16.55 -2.71 1.74
N LEU A 143 -16.36 -2.53 0.43
CA LEU A 143 -17.12 -1.61 -0.41
C LEU A 143 -17.75 -2.34 -1.60
N ASP A 144 -18.88 -1.84 -2.08
CA ASP A 144 -19.43 -2.24 -3.38
C ASP A 144 -18.78 -1.47 -4.54
N ASN A 145 -19.09 -1.86 -5.78
CA ASN A 145 -18.48 -1.28 -6.97
C ASN A 145 -18.76 0.23 -7.12
N GLU A 146 -19.95 0.70 -6.75
CA GLU A 146 -20.30 2.13 -6.82
C GLU A 146 -19.52 2.92 -5.78
N GLN A 147 -19.39 2.37 -4.57
CA GLN A 147 -18.58 2.92 -3.49
C GLN A 147 -17.10 2.98 -3.84
N ILE A 148 -16.55 1.91 -4.45
CA ILE A 148 -15.15 1.90 -4.93
C ILE A 148 -14.93 3.03 -5.95
N ALA A 149 -15.82 3.18 -6.93
CA ALA A 149 -15.74 4.24 -7.93
C ALA A 149 -15.81 5.63 -7.29
N ASP A 150 -16.80 5.85 -6.41
CA ASP A 150 -17.06 7.13 -5.77
C ASP A 150 -15.92 7.56 -4.84
N ILE A 151 -15.45 6.70 -3.93
CA ILE A 151 -14.35 7.07 -3.02
C ILE A 151 -13.04 7.29 -3.76
N THR A 152 -12.76 6.49 -4.80
CA THR A 152 -11.58 6.65 -5.66
C THR A 152 -11.61 8.02 -6.35
N LYS A 153 -12.74 8.36 -6.98
CA LYS A 153 -12.94 9.64 -7.65
C LYS A 153 -12.82 10.82 -6.69
N ARG A 154 -13.38 10.70 -5.48
CA ARG A 154 -13.28 11.72 -4.44
C ARG A 154 -11.84 11.97 -4.01
N ILE A 155 -11.08 10.91 -3.71
CA ILE A 155 -9.66 11.04 -3.33
C ILE A 155 -8.87 11.71 -4.45
N ALA A 156 -9.11 11.35 -5.71
CA ALA A 156 -8.48 11.98 -6.86
C ALA A 156 -8.80 13.48 -6.94
N LEU A 157 -10.08 13.87 -6.84
CA LEU A 157 -10.50 15.26 -6.87
C LEU A 157 -9.92 16.08 -5.70
N TRP A 158 -10.02 15.57 -4.48
CA TRP A 158 -9.47 16.26 -3.30
C TRP A 158 -7.94 16.42 -3.42
N THR A 159 -7.26 15.45 -4.02
CA THR A 159 -5.82 15.53 -4.26
C THR A 159 -5.49 16.56 -5.33
N GLU A 160 -6.17 16.56 -6.47
CA GLU A 160 -5.96 17.55 -7.53
C GLU A 160 -6.26 18.98 -7.04
N GLU A 161 -7.31 19.17 -6.24
CA GLU A 161 -7.70 20.46 -5.65
C GLU A 161 -6.66 21.02 -4.66
N ASN A 162 -6.04 20.15 -3.85
CA ASN A 162 -5.16 20.58 -2.75
C ASN A 162 -3.66 20.45 -3.08
N PHE A 163 -3.30 19.55 -4.00
CA PHE A 163 -1.91 19.16 -4.31
C PHE A 163 -1.69 18.91 -5.83
N PRO A 164 -2.08 19.84 -6.72
CA PRO A 164 -2.08 19.61 -8.19
C PRO A 164 -0.71 19.25 -8.77
N GLU A 165 0.37 19.76 -8.17
CA GLU A 165 1.76 19.52 -8.59
C GLU A 165 2.36 18.24 -7.99
N SER A 166 1.60 17.44 -7.25
CA SER A 166 2.08 16.23 -6.56
C SER A 166 1.11 15.05 -6.66
N THR A 167 0.22 15.07 -7.66
CA THR A 167 -0.72 13.97 -7.94
C THR A 167 -0.01 12.65 -8.22
N ASP A 168 1.20 12.70 -8.79
CA ASP A 168 2.08 11.55 -9.03
C ASP A 168 2.66 10.93 -7.73
N LYS A 169 2.57 11.63 -6.60
CA LYS A 169 3.05 11.18 -5.28
C LYS A 169 1.93 10.73 -4.34
N VAL A 170 0.69 10.68 -4.83
CA VAL A 170 -0.49 10.27 -4.06
C VAL A 170 -1.15 9.09 -4.74
N PHE A 171 -1.05 7.90 -4.14
CA PHE A 171 -1.58 6.67 -4.70
C PHE A 171 -2.95 6.35 -4.11
N ILE A 172 -3.74 5.60 -4.86
CA ILE A 172 -4.89 4.85 -4.33
C ILE A 172 -4.49 3.37 -4.27
N LYS A 173 -4.67 2.75 -3.10
CA LYS A 173 -4.32 1.36 -2.81
C LYS A 173 -5.59 0.57 -2.54
N SER A 174 -5.70 -0.65 -3.08
CA SER A 174 -6.93 -1.43 -3.01
C SER A 174 -7.28 -1.88 -1.59
N SER A 175 -6.42 -2.67 -0.94
CA SER A 175 -6.78 -3.39 0.30
C SER A 175 -5.66 -3.43 1.32
N THR A 176 -6.03 -3.69 2.58
CA THR A 176 -5.08 -4.02 3.64
C THR A 176 -4.58 -5.46 3.53
N GLY A 177 -5.43 -6.36 3.03
CA GLY A 177 -5.22 -7.82 3.07
C GLY A 177 -5.58 -8.45 4.42
N PHE A 178 -6.17 -7.69 5.34
CA PHE A 178 -6.59 -8.14 6.68
C PHE A 178 -8.10 -8.04 6.91
N TYR A 179 -8.85 -7.44 5.97
CA TYR A 179 -10.30 -7.37 6.06
C TYR A 179 -10.92 -8.77 6.01
N LYS A 180 -11.85 -9.05 6.93
CA LYS A 180 -12.53 -10.34 7.00
C LYS A 180 -13.77 -10.30 6.11
N THR A 181 -13.73 -11.11 5.06
CA THR A 181 -14.87 -11.32 4.16
C THR A 181 -15.70 -12.53 4.59
N GLN A 182 -16.98 -12.52 4.24
CA GLN A 182 -17.87 -13.67 4.39
C GLN A 182 -17.97 -14.42 3.04
N ASP A 183 -18.39 -15.68 3.10
CA ASP A 183 -18.75 -16.49 1.93
C ASP A 183 -17.67 -16.64 0.85
N GLY A 184 -16.39 -16.66 1.27
CA GLY A 184 -15.26 -16.89 0.36
C GLY A 184 -14.96 -15.73 -0.59
N LYS A 185 -15.56 -14.55 -0.39
CA LYS A 185 -15.20 -13.36 -1.17
C LYS A 185 -13.72 -13.00 -0.97
N PRO A 186 -13.00 -12.55 -2.01
CA PRO A 186 -11.61 -12.11 -1.86
C PRO A 186 -11.47 -10.94 -0.89
N ALA A 187 -10.52 -11.04 0.06
CA ALA A 187 -10.18 -10.00 1.03
C ALA A 187 -9.14 -8.99 0.51
N GLY A 188 -8.93 -8.93 -0.81
CA GLY A 188 -7.82 -8.21 -1.43
C GLY A 188 -8.15 -7.65 -2.82
N ALA A 189 -7.12 -7.26 -3.55
CA ALA A 189 -7.22 -6.82 -4.94
C ALA A 189 -7.92 -7.87 -5.80
N THR A 190 -8.95 -7.43 -6.54
CA THR A 190 -9.58 -8.17 -7.62
C THR A 190 -9.36 -7.41 -8.92
N VAL A 191 -9.37 -8.11 -10.06
CA VAL A 191 -9.22 -7.49 -11.38
C VAL A 191 -10.30 -6.42 -11.60
N GLU A 192 -11.55 -6.75 -11.26
CA GLU A 192 -12.69 -5.85 -11.38
C GLU A 192 -12.55 -4.62 -10.49
N GLY A 193 -12.19 -4.79 -9.21
CA GLY A 193 -11.99 -3.66 -8.30
C GLY A 193 -10.85 -2.74 -8.76
N ILE A 194 -9.77 -3.31 -9.30
CA ILE A 194 -8.65 -2.54 -9.85
C ILE A 194 -9.05 -1.78 -11.12
N GLN A 195 -9.84 -2.38 -12.01
CA GLN A 195 -10.37 -1.69 -13.20
C GLN A 195 -11.21 -0.47 -12.79
N ILE A 196 -12.16 -0.65 -11.87
CA ILE A 196 -12.98 0.44 -11.35
C ILE A 196 -12.10 1.55 -10.75
N MET A 197 -11.10 1.20 -9.95
CA MET A 197 -10.15 2.18 -9.40
C MET A 197 -9.42 2.95 -10.51
N LEU A 198 -8.88 2.26 -11.52
CA LEU A 198 -8.13 2.89 -12.61
C LEU A 198 -9.01 3.86 -13.43
N GLU A 199 -10.26 3.50 -13.69
CA GLU A 199 -11.22 4.34 -14.41
C GLU A 199 -11.58 5.63 -13.64
N ASN A 200 -11.45 5.62 -12.30
CA ASN A 200 -11.88 6.70 -11.43
C ASN A 200 -10.72 7.46 -10.74
N ALA A 201 -9.48 6.97 -10.80
CA ALA A 201 -8.32 7.56 -10.12
C ALA A 201 -7.79 8.84 -10.79
N GLY A 202 -8.25 9.16 -12.00
CA GLY A 202 -7.75 10.32 -12.75
C GLY A 202 -6.24 10.21 -12.99
N ARG A 203 -5.47 11.13 -12.40
CA ARG A 203 -4.00 11.17 -12.53
C ARG A 203 -3.27 10.39 -11.42
N LEU A 204 -3.98 9.94 -10.40
CA LEU A 204 -3.36 9.28 -9.26
C LEU A 204 -2.96 7.85 -9.65
N PRO A 205 -1.72 7.43 -9.34
CA PRO A 205 -1.30 6.06 -9.57
C PRO A 205 -2.03 5.07 -8.66
N VAL A 206 -2.29 3.85 -9.17
CA VAL A 206 -2.96 2.78 -8.42
C VAL A 206 -1.98 1.71 -7.96
N LYS A 207 -2.16 1.22 -6.72
CA LYS A 207 -1.45 0.08 -6.14
C LYS A 207 -2.42 -1.06 -5.85
N ALA A 208 -2.18 -2.22 -6.47
CA ALA A 208 -2.88 -3.45 -6.12
C ALA A 208 -2.25 -4.07 -4.87
N ALA A 209 -3.04 -4.44 -3.87
CA ALA A 209 -2.55 -5.10 -2.66
C ALA A 209 -3.58 -6.06 -2.07
N GLY A 210 -3.07 -7.09 -1.40
CA GLY A 210 -3.89 -8.18 -0.85
C GLY A 210 -4.28 -9.17 -1.94
N GLY A 211 -3.96 -10.45 -1.76
CA GLY A 211 -4.45 -11.52 -2.65
C GLY A 211 -3.65 -11.78 -3.93
N VAL A 212 -2.74 -10.90 -4.38
CA VAL A 212 -1.90 -11.14 -5.56
C VAL A 212 -0.80 -12.16 -5.23
N LYS A 213 -1.01 -13.43 -5.63
CA LYS A 213 -0.16 -14.56 -5.20
C LYS A 213 0.43 -15.37 -6.36
N SER A 214 -0.04 -15.17 -7.59
CA SER A 214 0.51 -15.80 -8.79
C SER A 214 1.19 -14.78 -9.71
N PRO A 215 2.23 -15.17 -10.46
CA PRO A 215 2.82 -14.32 -11.49
C PRO A 215 1.77 -13.81 -12.47
N GLU A 216 0.87 -14.68 -12.93
CA GLU A 216 -0.15 -14.36 -13.93
C GLU A 216 -1.10 -13.26 -13.45
N GLU A 217 -1.53 -13.31 -12.19
CA GLU A 217 -2.32 -12.23 -11.59
C GLU A 217 -1.53 -10.92 -11.53
N ALA A 218 -0.27 -10.97 -11.08
CA ALA A 218 0.55 -9.77 -10.96
C ALA A 218 0.78 -9.11 -12.33
N ILE A 219 1.04 -9.91 -13.35
CA ILE A 219 1.21 -9.47 -14.73
C ILE A 219 -0.08 -8.83 -15.23
N ARG A 220 -1.23 -9.48 -15.03
CA ARG A 220 -2.52 -8.93 -15.42
C ARG A 220 -2.78 -7.58 -14.75
N MET A 221 -2.45 -7.41 -13.47
CA MET A 221 -2.59 -6.12 -12.79
C MET A 221 -1.69 -5.05 -13.41
N ILE A 222 -0.45 -5.39 -13.76
CA ILE A 222 0.49 -4.48 -14.42
C ILE A 222 -0.03 -4.06 -15.81
N GLU A 223 -0.55 -5.00 -16.59
CA GLU A 223 -1.14 -4.75 -17.91
C GLU A 223 -2.38 -3.84 -17.83
N LEU A 224 -3.16 -3.92 -16.75
CA LEU A 224 -4.25 -2.97 -16.51
C LEU A 224 -3.75 -1.54 -16.24
N GLY A 225 -2.52 -1.39 -15.76
CA GLY A 225 -1.89 -0.08 -15.50
C GLY A 225 -1.60 0.21 -14.04
N VAL A 226 -1.65 -0.78 -13.14
CA VAL A 226 -1.18 -0.56 -11.76
C VAL A 226 0.31 -0.27 -11.74
N GLN A 227 0.75 0.61 -10.86
CA GLN A 227 2.16 1.01 -10.77
C GLN A 227 2.92 0.28 -9.66
N ARG A 228 2.22 -0.33 -8.70
CA ARG A 228 2.82 -1.06 -7.57
C ARG A 228 1.94 -2.25 -7.19
N ILE A 229 2.57 -3.32 -6.69
CA ILE A 229 1.91 -4.54 -6.19
C ILE A 229 2.42 -4.84 -4.79
N GLY A 230 1.53 -4.78 -3.79
CA GLY A 230 1.80 -5.22 -2.42
C GLY A 230 1.48 -6.69 -2.22
N THR A 231 2.49 -7.51 -1.92
CA THR A 231 2.31 -8.96 -1.73
C THR A 231 3.28 -9.52 -0.68
N SER A 232 2.84 -10.53 0.06
CA SER A 232 3.70 -11.34 0.92
C SER A 232 4.41 -12.47 0.18
N SER A 233 4.13 -12.63 -1.12
CA SER A 233 4.66 -13.67 -2.00
C SER A 233 5.67 -13.13 -3.02
N ALA A 234 6.27 -11.97 -2.78
CA ALA A 234 7.13 -11.27 -3.75
C ALA A 234 8.25 -12.16 -4.32
N SER A 235 8.93 -12.93 -3.47
CA SER A 235 9.96 -13.91 -3.88
C SER A 235 9.43 -14.98 -4.85
N SER A 236 8.26 -15.53 -4.57
CA SER A 236 7.64 -16.54 -5.43
C SER A 236 7.25 -15.94 -6.79
N LEU A 237 6.71 -14.71 -6.79
CA LEU A 237 6.39 -13.99 -8.03
C LEU A 237 7.65 -13.68 -8.85
N ALA A 238 8.73 -13.30 -8.18
CA ALA A 238 9.97 -12.90 -8.81
C ALA A 238 10.77 -14.05 -9.45
N LYS A 239 10.53 -15.30 -9.02
CA LYS A 239 11.16 -16.51 -9.57
C LYS A 239 10.49 -17.05 -10.84
N GLY A 240 9.32 -16.53 -11.21
CA GLY A 240 8.61 -16.86 -12.45
C GLY A 240 9.11 -16.09 -13.68
N ASP A 241 10.44 -16.07 -13.89
CA ASP A 241 11.18 -15.13 -14.75
C ASP A 241 10.63 -14.91 -16.19
N ILE A 242 10.64 -13.63 -16.59
CA ILE A 242 10.56 -13.00 -17.92
C ILE A 242 9.41 -13.48 -18.84
N ILE A 243 8.33 -12.71 -18.90
CA ILE A 243 7.40 -12.85 -20.03
C ILE A 243 7.99 -12.18 -21.26
N LYS A 244 8.32 -12.99 -22.26
CA LYS A 244 8.29 -12.55 -23.65
C LYS A 244 6.82 -12.38 -24.06
N GLY A 245 6.35 -11.13 -24.14
CA GLY A 245 5.03 -10.82 -24.72
C GLY A 245 5.07 -10.89 -26.24
N PRO A 246 3.91 -10.98 -26.93
CA PRO A 246 3.83 -10.89 -28.39
C PRO A 246 3.96 -9.45 -28.92
N TYR A 247 4.43 -8.51 -28.09
CA TYR A 247 4.74 -7.12 -28.43
C TYR A 247 6.11 -6.73 -27.87
#